data_AF-A0A8U0M9E0-F1
#
_entry.id   AF-A0A8U0M9E0-F1
#
_cell.length_a   1.000
_cell.length_b   1.000
_cell.length_c   1.000
_cell.angle_alpha   90.00
_cell.angle_beta   90.00
_cell.angle_gamma   90.00
#
_symmetry.space_group_name_H-M   'P 1'
#
loop_
_entity.id
_entity.type
_entity.pdbx_description
1 polymer ?
#
loop_
_entity_poly.entity_id
_entity_poly.type
_entity_poly.pdbx_seq_one_letter_code
_entity_poly.pdbx_strand_id
1 'polypeptide(L)'
;MQETADVFIILCRTGLHYGDFKDFVKQYSTALRKGLDGEYWVMKERIKTDVKIHVPIFDEVTQIFDKYGGWDKLPLRPLTKFNEYLKLIAAEVRLHEELSSKAGRKTFTDWRYNTLMLSTDAVKVVLGRKSASGLEV
;
A
#
# COMPACT_ATOMS: atom_id res chain seq x y z
N MET A 1 -13.87 10.99 -8.45
CA MET A 1 -12.62 10.21 -8.52
C MET A 1 -11.88 10.10 -7.17
N GLN A 2 -12.24 10.90 -6.16
CA GLN A 2 -11.60 10.92 -4.84
C GLN A 2 -11.41 9.53 -4.19
N GLU A 3 -12.43 8.66 -4.24
CA GLU A 3 -12.34 7.30 -3.68
C GLU A 3 -11.15 6.48 -4.19
N THR A 4 -10.81 6.63 -5.48
CA THR A 4 -9.66 5.95 -6.07
C THR A 4 -8.35 6.56 -5.61
N ALA A 5 -8.30 7.90 -5.47
CA ALA A 5 -7.13 8.59 -4.93
C ALA A 5 -6.86 8.18 -3.48
N ASP A 6 -7.90 8.08 -2.65
CA ASP A 6 -7.78 7.67 -1.25
C ASP A 6 -7.24 6.24 -1.14
N VAL A 7 -7.81 5.29 -1.88
CA VAL A 7 -7.30 3.91 -1.92
C VAL A 7 -5.86 3.86 -2.45
N PHE A 8 -5.50 4.73 -3.41
CA PHE A 8 -4.14 4.82 -3.93
C PHE A 8 -3.14 5.29 -2.88
N ILE A 9 -3.49 6.28 -2.07
CA ILE A 9 -2.65 6.75 -0.94
C ILE A 9 -2.37 5.61 0.03
N ILE A 10 -3.36 4.77 0.33
CA ILE A 10 -3.16 3.59 1.17
C ILE A 10 -2.11 2.63 0.55
N LEU A 11 -2.15 2.41 -0.77
CA LEU A 11 -1.13 1.59 -1.44
C LEU A 11 0.26 2.25 -1.37
N CYS A 12 0.34 3.57 -1.50
CA CYS A 12 1.58 4.35 -1.35
C CYS A 12 2.18 4.29 0.06
N ARG A 13 1.38 4.02 1.08
CA ARG A 13 1.82 3.94 2.48
C ARG A 13 1.90 2.54 3.05
N THR A 14 1.28 1.56 2.40
CA THR A 14 1.36 0.15 2.81
C THR A 14 2.32 -0.66 1.96
N GLY A 15 2.59 -0.22 0.72
CA GLY A 15 3.39 -0.97 -0.24
C GLY A 15 2.78 -2.30 -0.68
N LEU A 16 1.54 -2.61 -0.29
CA LEU A 16 0.88 -3.86 -0.64
C LEU A 16 0.54 -3.91 -2.13
N HIS A 17 0.60 -5.09 -2.73
CA HIS A 17 0.00 -5.26 -4.05
C HIS A 17 -1.53 -5.15 -3.92
N TYR A 18 -2.20 -4.61 -4.95
CA TYR A 18 -3.64 -4.37 -4.89
C TYR A 18 -4.47 -5.62 -4.55
N GLY A 19 -4.09 -6.79 -5.10
CA GLY A 19 -4.73 -8.06 -4.74
C GLY A 19 -4.52 -8.41 -3.26
N ASP A 20 -3.28 -8.32 -2.78
CA ASP A 20 -2.94 -8.57 -1.37
C ASP A 20 -3.68 -7.62 -0.43
N PHE A 21 -3.82 -6.35 -0.81
CA PHE A 21 -4.56 -5.33 -0.08
C PHE A 21 -6.05 -5.63 -0.03
N LYS A 22 -6.68 -6.00 -1.17
CA LYS A 22 -8.09 -6.40 -1.19
C LYS A 22 -8.35 -7.59 -0.27
N ASP A 23 -7.46 -8.57 -0.25
CA ASP A 23 -7.61 -9.73 0.61
C ASP A 23 -7.32 -9.41 2.08
N PHE A 24 -6.38 -8.49 2.35
CA PHE A 24 -6.18 -7.95 3.69
C PHE A 24 -7.46 -7.27 4.20
N VAL A 25 -8.10 -6.43 3.38
CA VAL A 25 -9.34 -5.73 3.77
C VAL A 25 -10.46 -6.71 4.12
N LYS A 26 -10.53 -7.89 3.48
CA LYS A 26 -11.51 -8.93 3.86
C LYS A 26 -11.19 -9.62 5.19
N GLN A 27 -9.92 -9.60 5.62
CA GLN A 27 -9.40 -10.32 6.77
C GLN A 27 -8.86 -9.37 7.86
N TYR A 28 -9.20 -8.09 7.79
CA TYR A 28 -8.57 -7.05 8.59
C TYR A 28 -8.67 -7.31 10.09
N SER A 29 -9.78 -7.91 10.55
CA SER A 29 -10.04 -8.20 11.97
C SER A 29 -9.04 -9.18 12.59
N THR A 30 -8.45 -10.09 11.80
CA THR A 30 -7.42 -11.04 12.26
C THR A 30 -6.00 -10.60 11.90
N ALA A 31 -5.87 -9.80 10.83
CA ALA A 31 -4.60 -9.33 10.30
C ALA A 31 -4.07 -8.04 10.94
N LEU A 32 -4.93 -7.23 11.57
CA LEU A 32 -4.52 -6.06 12.34
C LEU A 32 -4.16 -6.43 13.76
N ARG A 33 -2.98 -5.99 14.20
CA ARG A 33 -2.48 -6.21 15.56
C ARG A 33 -1.88 -4.92 16.08
N LYS A 34 -2.06 -4.65 17.37
CA LYS A 34 -1.38 -3.55 18.04
C LYS A 34 0.04 -3.99 18.40
N GLY A 35 1.02 -3.20 17.97
CA GLY A 35 2.44 -3.42 18.27
C GLY A 35 2.78 -2.99 19.70
N LEU A 36 4.00 -3.31 20.13
CA LEU A 36 4.54 -2.90 21.44
C LEU A 36 4.76 -1.38 21.52
N ASP A 37 4.93 -0.75 20.36
CA ASP A 37 5.00 0.71 20.17
C ASP A 37 3.64 1.41 20.32
N GLY A 38 2.55 0.63 20.44
CA GLY A 38 1.19 1.15 20.51
C GLY A 38 0.55 1.42 19.16
N GLU A 39 1.28 1.23 18.05
CA GLU A 39 0.81 1.44 16.69
C GLU A 39 0.06 0.22 16.14
N TYR A 40 -0.81 0.43 15.15
CA TYR A 40 -1.44 -0.68 14.45
C TYR A 40 -0.56 -1.19 13.32
N TRP A 41 -0.37 -2.50 13.27
CA TRP A 41 0.44 -3.19 12.28
C TRP A 41 -0.42 -4.14 11.44
N VAL A 42 -0.22 -4.08 10.14
CA VAL A 42 -0.70 -5.11 9.21
C VAL A 42 0.25 -6.30 9.28
N MET A 43 -0.24 -7.45 9.75
CA MET A 43 0.50 -8.71 9.73
C MET A 43 -0.17 -9.68 8.75
N LYS A 44 0.45 -9.93 7.60
CA LYS A 44 -0.09 -10.87 6.60
C LYS A 44 1.00 -11.74 5.99
N GLU A 45 0.74 -13.02 5.83
CA GLU A 45 1.54 -13.90 4.96
C GLU A 45 1.21 -13.60 3.49
N ARG A 46 2.24 -13.25 2.71
CA ARG A 46 2.06 -12.95 1.29
C ARG A 46 1.77 -14.24 0.52
N ILE A 47 0.60 -14.32 -0.11
CA ILE A 47 0.13 -15.48 -0.88
C ILE A 47 1.16 -15.97 -1.91
N LYS A 48 1.87 -15.04 -2.57
CA LYS A 48 2.80 -15.37 -3.66
C LYS A 48 4.20 -15.81 -3.20
N THR A 49 4.65 -15.43 -2.00
CA THR A 49 6.05 -15.66 -1.59
C THR A 49 6.21 -16.31 -0.23
N ASP A 50 5.12 -16.51 0.51
CA ASP A 50 5.10 -17.03 1.89
C ASP A 50 5.92 -16.19 2.87
N VAL A 51 6.09 -14.89 2.57
CA VAL A 51 6.82 -13.96 3.44
C VAL A 51 5.81 -13.12 4.21
N LYS A 52 5.98 -13.05 5.54
CA LYS A 52 5.19 -12.19 6.42
C LYS A 52 5.53 -10.73 6.15
N ILE A 53 4.54 -9.94 5.75
CA ILE A 53 4.62 -8.50 5.61
C ILE A 53 4.14 -7.89 6.92
N HIS A 54 4.99 -7.02 7.49
CA HIS A 54 4.70 -6.20 8.66
C HIS A 54 4.83 -4.74 8.27
N VAL A 55 3.70 -4.01 8.21
CA VAL A 55 3.69 -2.59 7.84
C VAL A 55 2.88 -1.80 8.86
N PRO A 56 3.44 -0.72 9.45
CA PRO A 56 2.68 0.14 10.34
C PRO A 56 1.62 0.90 9.55
N ILE A 57 0.48 1.15 10.19
CA ILE A 57 -0.57 2.02 9.67
C ILE A 57 -0.19 3.46 10.02
N PHE A 58 0.01 4.28 9.00
CA PHE A 58 0.32 5.69 9.15
C PHE A 58 -0.96 6.52 9.38
N ASP A 59 -0.84 7.69 10.01
CA ASP A 59 -1.97 8.60 10.28
C ASP A 59 -2.79 8.93 9.03
N GLU A 60 -2.13 9.18 7.89
CA GLU A 60 -2.80 9.43 6.60
C GLU A 60 -3.72 8.28 6.19
N VAL A 61 -3.33 7.05 6.51
CA VAL A 61 -4.08 5.83 6.21
C VAL A 61 -5.25 5.70 7.18
N THR A 62 -5.05 6.01 8.47
CA THR A 62 -6.11 6.07 9.49
C THR A 62 -7.19 7.11 9.14
N GLN A 63 -6.81 8.31 8.72
CA GLN A 63 -7.74 9.36 8.31
C GLN A 63 -8.66 8.93 7.16
N ILE A 64 -8.14 8.16 6.22
CA ILE A 64 -8.93 7.60 5.11
C ILE A 64 -9.91 6.54 5.64
N PHE A 65 -9.53 5.72 6.61
CA PHE A 65 -10.48 4.76 7.20
C PHE A 65 -11.60 5.43 7.97
N ASP A 66 -11.27 6.47 8.74
CA ASP A 66 -12.27 7.22 9.49
C ASP A 66 -13.26 7.89 8.54
N LYS A 67 -12.78 8.40 7.39
CA LYS A 67 -13.63 8.96 6.33
C LYS A 67 -14.66 7.95 5.79
N TYR A 68 -14.29 6.67 5.64
CA TYR A 68 -15.18 5.63 5.11
C TYR A 68 -15.89 4.81 6.20
N GLY A 69 -15.56 5.03 7.47
CA GLY A 69 -16.18 4.35 8.62
C GLY A 69 -15.75 2.89 8.79
N GLY A 70 -14.52 2.55 8.39
CA GLY A 70 -13.90 1.24 8.60
C GLY A 70 -13.26 0.60 7.35
N TRP A 71 -12.49 -0.47 7.58
CA TRP A 71 -11.79 -1.22 6.53
C TRP A 71 -12.74 -1.88 5.53
N ASP A 72 -13.81 -2.49 6.03
CA ASP A 72 -14.83 -3.19 5.25
C ASP A 72 -15.67 -2.27 4.36
N LYS A 73 -15.64 -0.96 4.62
CA LYS A 73 -16.38 0.08 3.87
C LYS A 73 -15.53 0.82 2.84
N LEU A 74 -14.25 0.46 2.70
CA LEU A 74 -13.39 1.07 1.70
C LEU A 74 -13.95 0.86 0.28
N PRO A 75 -13.93 1.89 -0.58
CA PRO A 75 -14.51 1.85 -1.93
C PRO A 75 -13.61 1.09 -2.92
N LEU A 76 -13.45 -0.22 -2.71
CA LEU A 76 -12.58 -1.06 -3.52
C LEU A 76 -13.23 -1.43 -4.87
N ARG A 77 -12.50 -1.20 -5.96
CA ARG A 77 -12.95 -1.50 -7.33
C ARG A 77 -12.21 -2.70 -7.92
N PRO A 78 -12.72 -3.32 -9.01
CA PRO A 78 -11.90 -4.20 -9.84
C PRO A 78 -10.61 -3.50 -10.27
N LEU A 79 -9.50 -4.23 -10.34
CA LEU A 79 -8.17 -3.65 -10.62
C LEU A 79 -8.12 -2.88 -11.96
N THR A 80 -8.82 -3.38 -12.98
CA THR A 80 -8.93 -2.71 -14.29
C THR A 80 -9.56 -1.32 -14.15
N LYS A 81 -10.73 -1.24 -13.50
CA LYS A 81 -11.43 0.02 -13.23
C LYS A 81 -10.64 0.96 -12.33
N PHE A 82 -9.98 0.42 -11.31
CA PHE A 82 -9.10 1.19 -10.42
C PHE A 82 -7.96 1.85 -11.21
N ASN A 83 -7.27 1.09 -12.07
CA ASN A 83 -6.19 1.62 -12.91
C ASN A 83 -6.69 2.59 -13.99
N GLU A 84 -7.86 2.34 -14.60
CA GLU A 84 -8.49 3.31 -15.51
C GLU A 84 -8.71 4.66 -14.84
N TYR A 85 -9.24 4.66 -13.61
CA TYR A 85 -9.46 5.90 -12.86
C TYR A 85 -8.15 6.56 -12.42
N LEU A 86 -7.12 5.79 -12.08
CA LEU A 86 -5.79 6.35 -11.80
C LEU A 86 -5.20 7.11 -12.99
N LYS A 87 -5.38 6.60 -14.21
CA LYS A 87 -4.95 7.30 -15.43
C LYS A 87 -5.70 8.63 -15.61
N LEU A 88 -7.00 8.64 -15.35
CA LEU A 88 -7.81 9.87 -15.41
C LEU A 88 -7.38 10.88 -14.36
N ILE A 89 -7.15 10.44 -13.12
CA ILE A 89 -6.64 11.29 -12.05
C ILE A 89 -5.28 11.88 -12.44
N ALA A 90 -4.35 11.06 -12.94
CA ALA A 90 -3.04 11.51 -13.39
C ALA A 90 -3.14 12.60 -14.47
N ALA A 91 -4.04 12.41 -15.45
CA ALA A 91 -4.30 13.40 -16.48
C ALA A 91 -4.89 14.71 -15.91
N GLU A 92 -5.83 14.62 -14.97
CA GLU A 92 -6.46 15.78 -14.32
C GLU A 92 -5.46 16.63 -13.53
N VAL A 93 -4.58 15.98 -12.77
CA VAL A 93 -3.52 16.66 -12.00
C VAL A 93 -2.26 16.95 -12.82
N ARG A 94 -2.27 16.66 -14.13
CA ARG A 94 -1.15 16.87 -15.07
C ARG A 94 0.14 16.19 -14.64
N LEU A 95 0.03 14.99 -14.07
CA LEU A 95 1.19 14.13 -13.83
C LEU A 95 1.66 13.53 -15.16
N HIS A 96 2.94 13.68 -15.46
CA HIS A 96 3.55 13.15 -16.68
C HIS A 96 3.65 11.62 -16.68
N GLU A 97 3.68 11.00 -15.51
CA GLU A 97 3.71 9.55 -15.35
C GLU A 97 2.31 8.95 -15.27
N GLU A 98 2.06 7.86 -15.99
CA GLU A 98 0.81 7.11 -15.84
C GLU A 98 0.75 6.44 -14.46
N LEU A 99 -0.28 6.78 -13.69
CA LEU A 99 -0.54 6.10 -12.42
C LEU A 99 -1.15 4.71 -12.65
N SER A 100 -0.71 3.75 -11.82
CA SER A 100 -1.29 2.41 -11.69
C SER A 100 -1.13 1.93 -10.26
N SER A 101 -1.82 0.86 -9.87
CA SER A 101 -1.64 0.27 -8.54
C SER A 101 -0.19 -0.15 -8.24
N LYS A 102 0.61 -0.46 -9.27
CA LYS A 102 2.04 -0.75 -9.12
C LYS A 102 2.86 0.51 -8.80
N ALA A 103 2.47 1.67 -9.33
CA ALA A 103 3.12 2.94 -9.04
C ALA A 103 3.06 3.23 -7.52
N GLY A 104 1.92 3.01 -6.87
CA GLY A 104 1.79 3.23 -5.43
C GLY A 104 2.76 2.39 -4.59
N ARG A 105 2.94 1.11 -4.92
CA ARG A 105 3.95 0.27 -4.25
C ARG A 105 5.39 0.77 -4.51
N LYS A 106 5.67 1.26 -5.71
CA LYS A 106 6.97 1.86 -6.03
C LYS A 106 7.19 3.12 -5.18
N THR A 107 6.20 3.99 -5.07
CA THR A 107 6.24 5.16 -4.19
C THR A 107 6.56 4.80 -2.74
N PHE A 108 5.93 3.76 -2.19
CA PHE A 108 6.28 3.29 -0.85
C PHE A 108 7.75 2.84 -0.75
N THR A 109 8.22 2.12 -1.76
CA THR A 109 9.60 1.60 -1.83
C THR A 109 10.61 2.75 -1.88
N ASP A 110 10.37 3.71 -2.78
CA ASP A 110 11.23 4.88 -2.98
C ASP A 110 11.24 5.75 -1.72
N TRP A 111 10.10 5.91 -1.04
CA TRP A 111 10.04 6.63 0.24
C TRP A 111 10.85 5.93 1.34
N ARG A 112 10.74 4.60 1.46
CA ARG A 112 11.51 3.83 2.45
C ARG A 112 13.02 3.89 2.17
N TYR A 113 13.42 3.85 0.92
CA TYR A 113 14.83 3.86 0.53
C TYR A 113 15.42 5.29 0.58
N ASN A 114 14.80 6.25 -0.09
CA ASN A 114 15.35 7.59 -0.27
C ASN A 114 15.06 8.54 0.90
N THR A 115 13.90 8.44 1.54
CA THR A 115 13.52 9.36 2.63
C THR A 115 13.93 8.82 3.99
N LEU A 116 13.70 7.54 4.25
CA LEU A 116 14.06 6.92 5.52
C LEU A 116 15.48 6.35 5.54
N MET A 117 16.20 6.39 4.40
CA MET A 117 17.59 5.92 4.27
C MET A 117 17.77 4.47 4.76
N LEU A 118 16.76 3.61 4.57
CA LEU A 118 16.82 2.22 4.97
C LEU A 118 17.75 1.43 4.05
N SER A 119 18.48 0.47 4.62
CA SER A 119 19.31 -0.43 3.83
C SER A 119 18.45 -1.28 2.88
N THR A 120 19.04 -1.72 1.77
CA THR A 120 18.37 -2.58 0.78
C THR A 120 17.78 -3.84 1.41
N ASP A 121 18.46 -4.43 2.39
CA ASP A 121 17.94 -5.60 3.10
C ASP A 121 16.76 -5.27 4.01
N ALA A 122 16.79 -4.14 4.72
CA ALA A 122 15.63 -3.68 5.49
C ALA A 122 14.41 -3.44 4.57
N VAL A 123 14.61 -2.78 3.42
CA VAL A 123 13.54 -2.56 2.43
C VAL A 123 12.99 -3.88 1.87
N LYS A 124 13.85 -4.88 1.61
CA LYS A 124 13.43 -6.22 1.16
C LYS A 124 12.54 -6.91 2.18
N VAL A 125 12.90 -6.85 3.46
CA VAL A 125 12.11 -7.42 4.56
C VAL A 125 10.75 -6.74 4.63
N VAL A 126 10.71 -5.41 4.68
CA VAL A 126 9.47 -4.63 4.78
C VAL A 126 8.52 -4.91 3.60
N LEU A 127 9.06 -5.07 2.39
CA LEU A 127 8.27 -5.34 1.18
C LEU A 127 7.96 -6.83 0.96
N GLY A 128 8.52 -7.75 1.76
CA GLY A 128 8.42 -9.19 1.55
C GLY A 128 9.00 -9.63 0.19
N ARG A 129 10.20 -9.14 -0.17
CA ARG A 129 10.89 -9.46 -1.43
C ARG A 129 12.06 -10.43 -1.19
N LYS A 130 12.19 -11.44 -2.07
CA LYS A 130 13.35 -12.35 -2.09
C LYS A 130 14.59 -11.74 -2.78
N SER A 131 14.41 -10.78 -3.69
CA SER A 131 15.47 -10.15 -4.47
C SER A 131 15.43 -8.62 -4.38
N ALA A 132 16.62 -8.01 -4.50
CA ALA A 132 16.83 -6.57 -4.57
C ALA A 132 16.55 -5.97 -5.97
N SER A 133 16.30 -6.79 -7.00
CA SER A 133 16.21 -6.31 -8.39
C SER A 133 15.21 -5.16 -8.56
N GLY A 134 15.64 -4.03 -9.12
CA GLY A 134 14.80 -2.83 -9.27
C GLY A 134 14.51 -2.07 -7.97
N LEU A 135 15.36 -2.24 -6.94
CA LEU A 135 15.56 -1.27 -5.84
C LEU A 135 16.73 -0.32 -6.15
N GLU A 136 17.49 -0.59 -7.21
CA GLU A 136 18.57 0.26 -7.70
C GLU A 136 17.93 1.48 -8.38
N VAL A 137 18.10 2.65 -7.76
CA VAL A 137 17.77 3.96 -8.30
C VAL A 137 19.09 4.66 -8.61
#